data_AF-A0A534SQB7-F1
#
_entry.id   AF-A0A534SQB7-F1
#
_cell.length_a   1.000
_cell.length_b   1.000
_cell.length_c   1.000
_cell.angle_alpha   90.00
_cell.angle_beta   90.00
_cell.angle_gamma   90.00
#
_symmetry.space_group_name_H-M   'P 1'
#
loop_
_entity.id
_entity.type
_entity.pdbx_description
1 polymer ?
#
loop_
_entity_poly.entity_id
_entity_poly.type
_entity_poly.pdbx_seq_one_letter_code
_entity_poly.pdbx_strand_id
1 'polypeptide(L)'
;MADQPRYKPLQKSDFFGDERASRPLVEGTVAQGHLNADEELYTGKAGGEPAKTLPFPIDRALLVRGQERFNIFCAPCHDRAGGGEGMI
;
A
#
# COMPACT_ATOMS: atom_id res chain seq x y z
N MET A 1 -1.33 27.27 -21.38
CA MET A 1 -1.01 25.84 -21.20
C MET A 1 -1.19 25.37 -19.75
N ALA A 2 -2.00 26.05 -18.92
CA ALA A 2 -2.28 25.62 -17.54
C ALA A 2 -2.99 24.25 -17.52
N ASP A 3 -3.95 24.08 -18.44
CA ASP A 3 -4.59 22.81 -18.77
C ASP A 3 -4.17 22.34 -20.15
N GLN A 4 -3.82 21.06 -20.22
CA GLN A 4 -3.39 20.39 -21.43
C GLN A 4 -4.44 19.31 -21.78
N PRO A 5 -4.64 18.99 -23.06
CA PRO A 5 -5.62 17.98 -23.50
C PRO A 5 -5.10 16.55 -23.26
N ARG A 6 -4.82 16.21 -22.01
CA ARG A 6 -4.48 14.87 -21.51
C ARG A 6 -4.97 14.72 -20.08
N TYR A 7 -5.27 13.49 -19.67
CA TYR A 7 -5.61 13.23 -18.27
C TYR A 7 -4.37 13.23 -17.38
N LYS A 8 -4.45 13.95 -16.25
CA LYS A 8 -3.55 13.85 -15.11
C LYS A 8 -4.06 12.78 -14.13
N PRO A 9 -3.22 12.23 -13.24
CA PRO A 9 -3.69 11.35 -12.17
C PRO A 9 -4.84 12.00 -11.38
N LEU A 10 -5.90 11.22 -11.16
CA LEU A 10 -7.12 11.65 -10.44
C LEU A 10 -7.91 12.79 -11.10
N GLN A 11 -7.63 13.10 -12.38
CA GLN A 11 -8.45 14.04 -13.14
C GLN A 11 -9.82 13.42 -13.48
N LYS A 12 -10.84 14.27 -13.52
CA LYS A 12 -12.15 13.94 -14.07
C LYS A 12 -12.05 13.53 -15.55
N SER A 13 -12.85 12.55 -15.97
CA SER A 13 -13.11 12.20 -17.36
C SER A 13 -14.59 12.38 -17.67
N ASP A 14 -14.94 13.01 -18.79
CA ASP A 14 -16.34 13.10 -19.24
C ASP A 14 -16.73 11.93 -20.16
N PHE A 15 -15.81 10.99 -20.40
CA PHE A 15 -16.04 9.84 -21.29
C PHE A 15 -16.64 8.62 -20.55
N PHE A 16 -16.19 8.34 -19.33
CA PHE A 16 -16.65 7.19 -18.55
C PHE A 16 -17.78 7.59 -17.61
N GLY A 17 -18.79 6.73 -17.43
CA GLY A 17 -19.97 7.03 -16.61
C GLY A 17 -19.71 7.23 -15.11
N ASP A 18 -18.54 6.84 -14.61
CA ASP A 18 -18.09 7.07 -13.23
C ASP A 18 -17.16 8.29 -13.10
N GLU A 19 -17.01 9.06 -14.18
CA GLU A 19 -16.21 10.27 -14.30
C GLU A 19 -14.71 10.13 -13.97
N ARG A 20 -14.19 8.90 -13.86
CA ARG A 20 -12.79 8.64 -13.48
C ARG A 20 -11.89 8.44 -14.70
N ALA A 21 -10.87 9.30 -14.85
CA ALA A 21 -9.79 9.03 -15.80
C ALA A 21 -8.88 7.88 -15.32
N SER A 22 -8.64 7.77 -14.01
CA SER A 22 -7.91 6.65 -13.40
C SER A 22 -8.78 5.39 -13.35
N ARG A 23 -8.69 4.57 -14.40
CA ARG A 23 -9.44 3.32 -14.53
C ARG A 23 -8.93 2.24 -13.56
N PRO A 24 -9.82 1.37 -13.04
CA PRO A 24 -9.39 0.16 -12.35
C PRO A 24 -8.64 -0.77 -13.29
N LEU A 25 -7.72 -1.56 -12.73
CA LEU A 25 -7.08 -2.66 -13.47
C LEU A 25 -8.09 -3.80 -13.67
N VAL A 26 -7.95 -4.54 -14.76
CA VAL A 26 -8.70 -5.78 -14.96
C VAL A 26 -8.23 -6.81 -13.95
N GLU A 27 -9.15 -7.52 -13.31
CA GLU A 27 -8.84 -8.56 -12.32
C GLU A 27 -7.91 -9.62 -12.91
N GLY A 28 -6.96 -10.10 -12.09
CA GLY A 28 -5.95 -11.07 -12.51
C GLY A 28 -4.80 -10.49 -13.36
N THR A 29 -4.81 -9.20 -13.69
CA THR A 29 -3.69 -8.56 -14.39
C THR A 29 -2.46 -8.47 -13.50
N VAL A 30 -1.31 -8.96 -13.99
CA VAL A 30 0.00 -8.83 -13.33
C VAL A 30 0.88 -7.88 -14.15
N ALA A 31 1.29 -6.77 -13.55
CA ALA A 31 2.20 -5.82 -14.19
C ALA A 31 3.63 -6.36 -14.22
N GLN A 32 4.43 -5.92 -15.20
CA GLN A 32 5.87 -6.21 -15.21
C GLN A 32 6.50 -5.68 -13.92
N GLY A 33 7.32 -6.51 -13.27
CA GLY A 33 7.94 -6.20 -11.96
C GLY A 33 7.04 -6.43 -10.73
N HIS A 34 5.77 -6.83 -10.92
CA HIS A 34 4.81 -7.05 -9.83
C HIS A 34 4.35 -8.51 -9.71
N LEU A 35 5.18 -9.46 -10.16
CA LEU A 35 4.88 -10.88 -10.05
C LEU A 35 4.71 -11.34 -8.60
N ASN A 36 5.38 -10.66 -7.66
CA ASN A 36 5.30 -10.93 -6.22
C ASN A 36 5.53 -12.41 -5.86
N ALA A 37 6.59 -13.00 -6.42
CA ALA A 37 6.86 -14.44 -6.33
C ALA A 37 7.34 -14.92 -4.94
N ASP A 38 7.83 -14.01 -4.09
CA ASP A 38 8.25 -14.33 -2.72
C ASP A 38 7.03 -14.32 -1.79
N GLU A 39 6.53 -15.51 -1.45
CA GLU A 39 5.33 -15.67 -0.62
C GLU A 39 5.50 -15.00 0.76
N GLU A 40 6.67 -15.13 1.39
CA GLU A 40 6.94 -14.60 2.73
C GLU A 40 6.94 -13.07 2.71
N LEU A 41 7.61 -12.48 1.71
CA LEU A 41 7.72 -11.04 1.57
C LEU A 41 6.40 -10.35 1.23
N TYR A 42 5.62 -10.92 0.31
CA TYR A 42 4.44 -10.25 -0.25
C TYR A 42 3.13 -10.63 0.44
N THR A 43 3.06 -11.79 1.11
CA THR A 43 1.83 -12.27 1.76
C THR A 43 1.96 -12.48 3.26
N GLY A 44 3.19 -12.53 3.79
CA GLY A 44 3.44 -12.87 5.20
C GLY A 44 3.23 -14.35 5.51
N LYS A 45 3.24 -15.22 4.49
CA LYS A 45 3.07 -16.67 4.64
C LYS A 45 4.27 -17.43 4.10
N ALA A 46 4.52 -18.61 4.66
CA ALA A 46 5.51 -19.56 4.17
C ALA A 46 4.87 -20.94 4.07
N GLY A 47 4.62 -21.41 2.85
CA GLY A 47 3.92 -22.68 2.63
C GLY A 47 2.45 -22.63 3.06
N GLY A 48 1.78 -21.49 2.85
CA GLY A 48 0.37 -21.28 3.21
C GLY A 48 0.09 -20.92 4.67
N GLU A 49 1.05 -21.13 5.57
CA GLU A 49 0.96 -20.79 6.99
C GLU A 49 1.59 -19.43 7.30
N PRO A 50 1.16 -18.72 8.36
CA PRO A 50 1.81 -17.47 8.77
C PRO A 50 3.31 -17.65 8.99
N ALA A 51 4.10 -16.79 8.34
CA ALA A 51 5.54 -16.78 8.50
C ALA A 51 5.92 -16.43 9.94
N LYS A 52 6.99 -17.04 10.44
CA LYS A 52 7.51 -16.83 11.80
C LYS A 52 8.65 -15.82 11.84
N THR A 53 9.15 -15.42 10.68
CA THR A 53 10.29 -14.54 10.47
C THR A 53 9.92 -13.42 9.50
N LEU A 54 10.80 -12.43 9.43
CA LEU A 54 10.77 -11.44 8.35
C LEU A 54 11.87 -11.83 7.33
N PRO A 55 11.59 -11.79 6.02
CA PRO A 55 12.51 -12.28 4.99
C PRO A 55 13.59 -11.25 4.62
N PHE A 56 13.85 -10.28 5.49
CA PHE A 56 14.85 -9.24 5.31
C PHE A 56 15.45 -8.80 6.66
N PRO A 57 16.68 -8.26 6.66
CA PRO A 57 17.33 -7.77 7.88
C PRO A 57 16.54 -6.63 8.54
N ILE A 58 16.47 -6.67 9.88
CA ILE A 58 15.85 -5.61 10.67
C ILE A 58 16.94 -4.71 11.22
N ASP A 59 17.25 -3.65 10.47
CA ASP A 59 18.20 -2.63 10.89
C ASP A 59 17.52 -1.40 11.52
N ARG A 60 18.34 -0.48 12.05
CA ARG A 60 17.85 0.75 12.69
C ARG A 60 17.08 1.64 11.73
N ALA A 61 17.50 1.75 10.47
CA ALA A 61 16.86 2.61 9.48
C ALA A 61 15.46 2.10 9.15
N LEU A 62 15.31 0.79 9.02
CA LEU A 62 14.02 0.13 8.83
C LEU A 62 13.10 0.34 10.03
N LEU A 63 13.61 0.19 11.25
CA LEU A 63 12.80 0.42 12.46
C LEU A 63 12.31 1.88 12.57
N VAL A 64 13.16 2.85 12.25
CA VAL A 64 12.77 4.27 12.23
C VAL A 64 11.68 4.52 11.18
N ARG A 65 11.83 3.95 9.98
CA ARG A 65 10.78 4.01 8.94
C ARG A 65 9.50 3.31 9.41
N GLY A 66 9.60 2.16 10.05
CA GLY A 66 8.46 1.41 10.59
C GLY A 66 7.67 2.22 11.60
N GLN A 67 8.35 2.89 12.53
CA GLN A 67 7.72 3.78 13.51
C GLN A 67 7.01 4.95 12.83
N GLU A 68 7.62 5.58 11.82
CA GLU A 68 7.00 6.65 11.03
C GLU A 68 5.70 6.15 10.37
N ARG A 69 5.73 4.98 9.72
CA ARG A 69 4.55 4.42 9.03
C ARG A 69 3.47 4.00 10.02
N PHE A 70 3.82 3.38 11.14
CA PHE A 70 2.87 3.04 12.21
C PHE A 70 2.17 4.29 12.73
N ASN A 71 2.92 5.36 12.99
CA ASN A 71 2.35 6.62 13.48
C ASN A 71 1.41 7.31 12.48
N ILE A 72 1.61 7.10 11.17
CA ILE A 72 0.76 7.68 10.12
C ILE A 72 -0.54 6.88 9.94
N PHE A 73 -0.45 5.54 9.88
CA PHE A 73 -1.59 4.71 9.45
C PHE A 73 -2.26 3.94 10.58
N CYS A 74 -1.53 3.55 11.63
CA CYS A 74 -2.03 2.66 12.67
C CYS A 74 -2.38 3.41 13.97
N ALA A 75 -1.50 4.32 14.40
CA ALA A 75 -1.66 5.08 15.64
C ALA A 75 -2.92 5.96 15.73
N PRO A 76 -3.56 6.44 14.64
CA PRO A 76 -4.83 7.15 14.75
C PRO A 76 -5.92 6.35 15.50
N CYS A 77 -5.94 5.03 15.35
CA CYS A 77 -6.87 4.13 16.07
C CYS A 77 -6.20 3.35 17.20
N HIS A 78 -4.90 3.02 17.08
CA HIS A 78 -4.20 2.14 18.02
C HIS A 78 -3.28 2.85 19.02
N ASP A 79 -3.31 4.19 19.08
CA ASP A 79 -2.35 5.03 19.79
C ASP A 79 -0.88 4.76 19.42
N ARG A 80 0.06 5.55 19.96
CA ARG A 80 1.49 5.41 19.63
C ARG A 80 2.18 4.25 20.35
N ALA A 81 1.60 3.75 21.42
CA ALA A 81 2.07 2.60 22.18
C ALA A 81 1.44 1.28 21.72
N GLY A 82 0.38 1.32 20.90
CA GLY A 82 -0.34 0.15 20.42
C GLY A 82 -1.43 -0.32 21.38
N GLY A 83 -1.87 0.51 22.32
CA GLY A 83 -2.85 0.17 23.36
C GLY A 83 -4.31 0.17 22.89
N GLY A 84 -4.61 0.75 21.73
CA GLY A 84 -5.99 0.89 21.25
C GLY A 84 -6.69 2.15 21.72
N GLU A 85 -5.99 3.09 22.36
CA GLU A 85 -6.53 4.36 22.85
C GLU A 85 -6.31 5.49 21.82
N GLY A 86 -6.59 5.18 20.55
CA GLY A 86 -6.49 6.14 19.45
C GLY A 86 -7.49 7.30 19.57
N MET A 87 -7.32 8.29 18.70
CA MET A 87 -8.23 9.45 18.67
C MET A 87 -9.55 9.18 17.94
N ILE A 88 -9.61 8.10 17.14
CA ILE A 88 -10.77 7.67 16.35
C ILE A 88 -11.64 6.73 17.16
#